data_AF-A0A438VU64-F1
#
_entry.id   AF-A0A438VU64-F1
#
_cell.length_a   1.000
_cell.length_b   1.000
_cell.length_c   1.000
_cell.angle_alpha   90.00
_cell.angle_beta   90.00
_cell.angle_gamma   90.00
#
_symmetry.space_group_name_H-M   'P 1'
#
loop_
_entity.id
_entity.type
_entity.pdbx_description
1 polymer ?
#
loop_
_entity_poly.entity_id
_entity_poly.type
_entity_poly.pdbx_seq_one_letter_code
_entity_poly.pdbx_strand_id
1 'polypeptide(L)'
;MHLAKEIESVSNADFLHVDVMDGHYVPNLTMGPVVLENVTQMSKVPLDVHLMVENASFFVRLFAPLNPQIISIHAENEKHPHRVLQLIK
;
A
#
# COMPACT_ATOMS: atom_id res chain seq x y z
N MET A 1 -15.49 -13.51 -2.64
CA MET A 1 -14.02 -13.33 -2.58
C MET A 1 -13.45 -14.30 -1.57
N HIS A 2 -12.42 -15.07 -1.93
CA HIS A 2 -11.72 -15.98 -1.02
C HIS A 2 -10.34 -15.44 -0.64
N LEU A 3 -10.26 -14.14 -0.34
CA LEU A 3 -8.98 -13.43 -0.15
C LEU A 3 -8.08 -14.09 0.91
N ALA A 4 -8.66 -14.57 2.01
CA ALA A 4 -7.91 -15.30 3.04
C ALA A 4 -7.21 -16.56 2.51
N LYS A 5 -7.87 -17.32 1.60
CA LYS A 5 -7.29 -18.52 1.00
C LYS A 5 -6.17 -18.17 0.02
N GLU A 6 -6.36 -17.11 -0.77
CA GLU A 6 -5.32 -16.63 -1.69
C GLU A 6 -4.06 -16.21 -0.91
N ILE A 7 -4.23 -15.47 0.19
CA ILE A 7 -3.13 -15.07 1.07
C ILE A 7 -2.45 -16.28 1.72
N GLU A 8 -3.22 -17.25 2.21
CA GLU A 8 -2.68 -18.48 2.79
C GLU A 8 -1.85 -19.28 1.77
N SER A 9 -2.30 -19.32 0.51
CA SER A 9 -1.61 -20.03 -0.57
C SER A 9 -0.23 -19.47 -0.89
N VAL A 10 0.04 -18.21 -0.52
CA VAL A 10 1.33 -17.51 -0.71
C VAL A 10 1.99 -17.18 0.63
N SER A 11 1.68 -17.92 1.69
CA SER A 11 2.22 -17.70 3.05
C SER A 11 3.75 -17.82 3.17
N ASN A 12 4.42 -18.37 2.15
CA ASN A 12 5.88 -18.47 2.05
C ASN A 12 6.52 -17.35 1.20
N ALA A 13 5.74 -16.40 0.70
CA ALA A 13 6.27 -15.24 -0.02
C ALA A 13 7.05 -14.30 0.91
N ASP A 14 8.01 -13.58 0.35
CA ASP A 14 8.76 -12.57 1.11
C ASP A 14 7.89 -11.34 1.43
N PHE A 15 6.98 -10.97 0.51
CA PHE A 15 6.09 -9.81 0.65
C PHE A 15 4.72 -10.06 0.05
N LEU A 16 3.70 -9.41 0.64
CA LEU A 16 2.41 -9.18 0.01
C LEU A 16 2.42 -7.78 -0.61
N HIS A 17 2.58 -7.73 -1.93
CA HIS A 17 2.57 -6.48 -2.67
C HIS A 17 1.12 -6.02 -2.92
N VAL A 18 0.86 -4.74 -2.66
CA VAL A 18 -0.48 -4.15 -2.81
C VAL A 18 -0.40 -2.83 -3.55
N ASP A 19 -1.01 -2.83 -4.74
CA ASP A 19 -1.20 -1.65 -5.57
C ASP A 19 -2.40 -0.84 -5.09
N VAL A 20 -2.13 0.35 -4.56
CA VAL A 20 -3.16 1.34 -4.21
C VAL A 20 -3.28 2.35 -5.35
N MET A 21 -4.46 2.38 -5.96
CA MET A 21 -4.79 3.25 -7.09
C MET A 21 -6.00 4.11 -6.73
N ASP A 22 -5.98 5.41 -7.07
CA ASP A 22 -7.02 6.39 -6.69
C ASP A 22 -7.92 6.85 -7.85
N GLY A 23 -7.76 6.29 -9.05
CA GLY A 23 -8.50 6.69 -10.25
C GLY A 23 -8.08 8.03 -10.86
N HIS A 24 -7.15 8.77 -10.23
CA HIS A 24 -6.68 10.07 -10.70
C HIS A 24 -5.28 9.97 -11.29
N TYR A 25 -4.34 9.37 -10.55
CA TYR A 25 -2.98 9.16 -11.02
C TYR A 25 -2.93 8.07 -12.12
N VAL A 26 -3.72 7.02 -11.94
CA VAL A 26 -3.95 5.97 -12.93
C VAL A 26 -5.46 5.82 -13.18
N PRO A 27 -5.89 5.43 -14.39
CA PRO A 27 -7.31 5.32 -14.74
C PRO A 27 -7.96 4.03 -14.17
N ASN A 28 -7.58 3.63 -12.96
CA ASN A 28 -8.12 2.48 -12.25
C ASN A 28 -8.24 2.78 -10.74
N LEU A 29 -9.16 2.11 -10.05
CA LEU A 29 -9.42 2.27 -8.62
C LEU A 29 -9.34 0.90 -7.96
N THR A 30 -8.45 0.74 -6.99
CA THR A 30 -8.23 -0.55 -6.30
C THR A 30 -8.80 -0.52 -4.88
N MET A 31 -7.96 -0.78 -3.87
CA MET A 31 -8.38 -1.02 -2.50
C MET A 31 -7.83 0.02 -1.53
N GLY A 32 -8.68 0.38 -0.56
CA GLY A 32 -8.35 1.33 0.50
C GLY A 32 -7.90 0.65 1.81
N PRO A 33 -7.67 1.44 2.87
CA PRO A 33 -7.11 0.96 4.15
C PRO A 33 -7.92 -0.16 4.79
N VAL A 34 -9.25 -0.14 4.69
CA VAL A 34 -10.12 -1.18 5.27
C VAL A 34 -9.78 -2.59 4.77
N VAL A 35 -9.39 -2.74 3.50
CA VAL A 35 -8.99 -4.05 2.97
C VAL A 35 -7.63 -4.44 3.51
N LEU A 36 -6.65 -3.53 3.50
CA LEU A 36 -5.30 -3.80 3.99
C LEU A 36 -5.27 -4.08 5.50
N GLU A 37 -6.10 -3.40 6.30
CA GLU A 37 -6.31 -3.69 7.73
C GLU A 37 -6.67 -5.16 7.94
N ASN A 38 -7.65 -5.65 7.19
CA ASN A 38 -8.04 -7.06 7.23
C ASN A 38 -6.89 -7.99 6.78
N VAL A 39 -6.16 -7.63 5.73
CA VAL A 39 -4.99 -8.41 5.26
C VAL A 39 -3.92 -8.52 6.35
N THR A 40 -3.58 -7.42 7.05
CA THR A 40 -2.59 -7.44 8.14
C THR A 40 -2.99 -8.35 9.30
N GLN A 41 -4.29 -8.49 9.57
CA GLN A 41 -4.79 -9.37 10.63
C GLN A 41 -4.74 -10.85 10.26
N MET A 42 -4.79 -11.17 8.96
CA MET A 42 -4.87 -12.54 8.45
C MET A 42 -3.52 -13.12 8.01
N SER A 43 -2.51 -12.30 7.75
CA SER A 43 -1.20 -12.73 7.25
C SER A 43 -0.06 -12.38 8.20
N LYS A 44 0.98 -13.22 8.21
CA LYS A 44 2.30 -12.90 8.80
C LYS A 44 3.31 -12.39 7.76
N VAL A 45 2.99 -12.52 6.48
CA VAL A 45 3.86 -12.03 5.39
C VAL A 45 3.83 -10.50 5.41
N PRO A 46 4.99 -9.82 5.41
CA PRO A 46 5.04 -8.37 5.50
C PRO A 46 4.42 -7.71 4.26
N LEU A 47 3.78 -6.56 4.47
CA LEU A 47 3.16 -5.78 3.39
C LEU A 47 4.18 -4.89 2.68
N ASP A 48 4.06 -4.83 1.36
CA ASP A 48 4.68 -3.84 0.49
C ASP A 48 3.57 -3.04 -0.20
N VAL A 49 3.45 -1.74 0.11
CA VAL A 49 2.38 -0.87 -0.38
C VAL A 49 2.92 0.04 -1.47
N HIS A 50 2.40 -0.10 -2.67
CA HIS A 50 2.74 0.74 -3.81
C HIS A 50 1.65 1.78 -4.08
N LEU A 51 1.99 3.06 -3.89
CA LEU A 51 1.06 4.17 -4.03
C LEU A 51 1.10 4.75 -5.46
N MET A 52 0.12 4.36 -6.27
CA MET A 52 -0.21 4.94 -7.57
C MET A 52 -1.34 5.97 -7.43
N VAL A 53 -1.03 7.10 -6.79
CA VAL A 53 -2.02 8.08 -6.33
C VAL A 53 -1.54 9.53 -6.51
N GLU A 54 -2.46 10.48 -6.68
CA GLU A 54 -2.16 11.90 -6.93
C GLU A 54 -1.67 12.64 -5.67
N ASN A 55 -2.13 12.27 -4.48
CA ASN A 55 -1.74 12.92 -3.22
C ASN A 55 -0.98 11.95 -2.30
N ALA A 56 0.26 11.62 -2.65
CA ALA A 56 1.02 10.57 -1.95
C ALA A 56 1.19 10.90 -0.46
N SER A 57 1.39 12.17 -0.09
CA SER A 57 1.45 12.59 1.32
C SER A 57 0.22 12.21 2.15
N PHE A 58 -0.98 12.32 1.58
CA PHE A 58 -2.22 11.90 2.23
C PHE A 58 -2.26 10.38 2.40
N PHE A 59 -1.97 9.65 1.33
CA PHE A 59 -2.03 8.18 1.34
C PHE A 59 -0.95 7.54 2.22
N VAL A 60 0.27 8.09 2.27
CA VAL A 60 1.29 7.64 3.23
C VAL A 60 0.77 7.74 4.65
N ARG A 61 0.13 8.85 5.04
CA ARG A 61 -0.46 8.99 6.38
C ARG A 61 -1.63 8.04 6.63
N LEU A 62 -2.35 7.68 5.57
CA LEU A 62 -3.47 6.75 5.65
C LEU A 62 -3.01 5.30 5.86
N PHE A 63 -1.92 4.87 5.22
CA PHE A 63 -1.43 3.48 5.26
C PHE A 63 -0.29 3.23 6.24
N ALA A 64 0.50 4.25 6.63
CA ALA A 64 1.57 4.10 7.62
C ALA A 64 1.11 3.48 8.96
N PRO A 65 -0.11 3.77 9.49
CA PRO A 65 -0.60 3.12 10.71
C PRO A 65 -0.74 1.59 10.60
N LEU A 66 -0.82 1.03 9.39
CA LEU A 66 -0.86 -0.41 9.16
C LEU A 66 0.51 -1.09 9.28
N ASN A 67 1.56 -0.29 9.51
CA ASN A 67 2.94 -0.71 9.65
C ASN A 67 3.42 -1.64 8.50
N PRO A 68 3.22 -1.25 7.22
CA PRO A 68 3.79 -1.99 6.10
C PRO A 68 5.31 -1.96 6.17
N GLN A 69 5.95 -3.01 5.67
CA GLN A 69 7.41 -3.12 5.64
C GLN A 69 8.03 -2.18 4.60
N ILE A 70 7.28 -1.87 3.54
CA ILE A 70 7.67 -0.96 2.47
C ILE A 70 6.47 -0.09 2.09
N ILE A 71 6.72 1.21 1.87
CA ILE A 71 5.82 2.10 1.16
C ILE A 71 6.61 2.72 0.00
N SER A 72 6.13 2.53 -1.22
CA SER A 72 6.72 3.13 -2.42
C SER A 72 5.78 4.18 -3.02
N ILE A 73 6.37 5.23 -3.59
CA ILE A 73 5.65 6.35 -4.23
C ILE A 73 6.22 6.62 -5.62
N HIS A 74 5.40 7.19 -6.49
CA HIS A 74 5.84 7.77 -7.76
C HIS A 74 6.38 9.18 -7.55
N ALA A 75 7.67 9.38 -7.80
CA ALA A 75 8.34 10.67 -7.59
C ALA A 75 7.84 11.74 -8.57
N GLU A 76 7.41 11.34 -9.77
CA GLU A 76 6.85 12.19 -10.82
C GLU A 76 5.58 12.92 -10.38
N ASN A 77 4.87 12.36 -9.41
CA ASN A 77 3.59 12.88 -8.96
C ASN A 77 3.72 13.85 -7.76
N GLU A 78 4.91 14.03 -7.21
CA GLU A 78 5.16 14.89 -6.06
C GLU A 78 6.15 16.01 -6.40
N LYS A 79 5.77 17.26 -6.10
CA LYS A 79 6.68 18.42 -6.29
C LYS A 79 7.90 18.35 -5.38
N HIS A 80 7.75 17.70 -4.23
CA HIS A 80 8.77 17.60 -3.19
C HIS A 80 8.83 16.17 -2.62
N PRO A 81 9.30 15.18 -3.40
CA PRO A 81 9.25 13.77 -3.00
C PRO A 81 10.03 13.51 -1.70
N HIS A 82 11.11 14.24 -1.45
CA HIS A 82 11.88 14.16 -0.21
C HIS A 82 11.03 14.39 1.05
N ARG A 83 10.02 15.28 1.01
CA ARG A 83 9.14 15.55 2.15
C ARG A 83 8.21 14.38 2.41
N VAL A 84 7.74 13.73 1.35
CA VAL A 84 6.89 12.54 1.44
C VAL A 84 7.68 11.37 2.01
N LEU A 85 8.91 11.17 1.54
CA LEU A 85 9.81 10.14 2.08
C LEU A 85 10.08 10.32 3.58
N GLN A 86 10.17 11.55 4.09
CA GLN A 86 10.31 11.81 5.53
C GLN A 86 9.08 11.38 6.36
N LEU A 87 7.93 11.15 5.74
CA LEU A 87 6.73 10.61 6.40
C LEU A 87 6.76 9.08 6.51
N ILE A 88 7.57 8.42 5.67
CA ILE A 88 7.77 6.96 5.66
C ILE A 88 8.93 6.67 6.63
N LYS A 89 8.67 5.86 7.65
CA LYS A 89 9.64 5.55 8.72
C LYS A 89 9.97 4.08 8.76
#